data_AF-A0A2S4HJ32-F1
#
_entry.id   AF-A0A2S4HJ32-F1
#
_cell.length_a   1.000
_cell.length_b   1.000
_cell.length_c   1.000
_cell.angle_alpha   90.00
_cell.angle_beta   90.00
_cell.angle_gamma   90.00
#
_symmetry.space_group_name_H-M   'P 1'
#
loop_
_entity.id
_entity.type
_entity.pdbx_description
1 polymer ?
#
loop_
_entity_poly.entity_id
_entity_poly.type
_entity_poly.pdbx_seq_one_letter_code
_entity_poly.pdbx_strand_id
1 'polypeptide(L)'
;MAKRRFVIDQSLYKVINTFHGVSFTTEALRDMYASQLIEDGIKEVPLAEVRLYVYEYIRRMLKSGWVTLYGEKKKRGQVYRLGGLPSDLELELIVGKFHRQLPACKADLAVNLHRNNSSSHVDALHGQLKELELDMHASMGEVERYNLLMTEIPELRTKLKEPLESARERSSKLIGHFRAVENTLQILRAT
;
A
#
# COMPACT_ATOMS: atom_id res chain seq x y z
N MET A 1 -14.52 -26.83 3.27
CA MET A 1 -14.55 -25.96 4.46
C MET A 1 -14.22 -24.55 4.02
N ALA A 2 -14.99 -23.54 4.45
CA ALA A 2 -14.73 -22.15 4.09
C ALA A 2 -13.45 -21.66 4.78
N LYS A 3 -12.51 -21.06 4.04
CA LYS A 3 -11.31 -20.45 4.62
C LYS A 3 -11.66 -19.12 5.27
N ARG A 4 -11.09 -18.85 6.44
CA ARG A 4 -11.24 -17.60 7.19
C ARG A 4 -10.24 -16.58 6.63
N ARG A 5 -10.72 -15.43 6.17
CA ARG A 5 -9.85 -14.37 5.63
C ARG A 5 -9.23 -13.54 6.76
N PHE A 6 -7.93 -13.29 6.69
CA PHE A 6 -7.19 -12.48 7.64
C PHE A 6 -6.41 -11.38 6.92
N VAL A 7 -6.88 -10.14 7.06
CA VAL A 7 -6.25 -8.97 6.45
C VAL A 7 -5.14 -8.44 7.35
N ILE A 8 -3.92 -8.35 6.83
CA ILE A 8 -2.74 -7.86 7.54
C ILE A 8 -1.93 -6.86 6.74
N ASP A 9 -1.38 -5.87 7.43
CA ASP A 9 -0.44 -4.91 6.86
C ASP A 9 0.83 -5.63 6.36
N GLN A 10 1.24 -5.34 5.13
CA GLN A 10 2.41 -5.94 4.49
C GLN A 10 3.73 -5.66 5.25
N SER A 11 3.97 -4.43 5.71
CA SER A 11 5.18 -4.11 6.47
C SER A 11 5.15 -4.75 7.85
N LEU A 12 3.95 -4.83 8.47
CA LEU A 12 3.80 -5.55 9.73
C LEU A 12 4.01 -7.06 9.56
N TYR A 13 3.54 -7.62 8.44
CA TYR A 13 3.73 -9.03 8.10
C TYR A 13 5.22 -9.38 7.93
N LYS A 14 5.98 -8.53 7.23
CA LYS A 14 7.45 -8.68 7.10
C LYS A 14 8.11 -8.79 8.48
N VAL A 15 7.79 -7.85 9.37
CA VAL A 15 8.32 -7.82 10.73
C VAL A 15 7.89 -9.05 11.53
N ILE A 16 6.62 -9.43 11.50
CA ILE A 16 6.13 -10.62 12.22
C ILE A 16 6.85 -11.89 11.75
N ASN A 17 7.11 -12.02 10.46
CA ASN A 17 7.78 -13.20 9.92
C ASN A 17 9.23 -13.35 10.43
N THR A 18 9.88 -12.26 10.87
CA THR A 18 11.20 -12.34 11.52
C THR A 18 11.17 -13.04 12.88
N PHE A 19 9.99 -13.10 13.52
CA PHE A 19 9.77 -13.79 14.79
C PHE A 19 9.33 -15.24 14.63
N HIS A 20 9.40 -15.81 13.41
CA HIS A 20 9.05 -17.20 13.21
C HIS A 20 9.96 -18.12 14.03
N GLY A 21 9.36 -18.95 14.89
CA GLY A 21 10.10 -19.82 15.81
C GLY A 21 10.67 -19.13 17.06
N VAL A 22 10.48 -17.81 17.22
CA VAL A 22 10.97 -17.03 18.36
C VAL A 22 9.79 -16.48 19.17
N SER A 23 9.96 -16.33 20.48
CA SER A 23 9.00 -15.65 21.33
C SER A 23 9.20 -14.13 21.28
N PHE A 24 8.12 -13.37 21.28
CA PHE A 24 8.16 -11.92 21.20
C PHE A 24 7.17 -11.27 22.16
N THR A 25 7.41 -10.01 22.50
CA THR A 25 6.49 -9.18 23.29
C THR A 25 5.84 -8.13 22.42
N THR A 26 4.76 -7.53 22.89
CA THR A 26 4.14 -6.38 22.20
C THR A 26 5.13 -5.22 22.03
N GLU A 27 6.03 -5.01 23.00
CA GLU A 27 7.05 -3.96 22.94
C GLU A 27 8.08 -4.27 21.85
N ALA A 28 8.59 -5.50 21.78
CA ALA A 28 9.53 -5.91 20.73
C ALA A 28 8.94 -5.78 19.33
N LEU A 29 7.70 -6.25 19.13
CA LEU A 29 7.03 -6.14 17.83
C LEU A 29 6.74 -4.67 17.45
N ARG A 30 6.35 -3.84 18.43
CA ARG A 30 6.18 -2.39 18.22
C ARG A 30 7.49 -1.74 17.78
N ASP A 31 8.59 -2.02 18.46
CA ASP A 31 9.86 -1.35 18.22
C ASP A 31 10.46 -1.73 16.86
N MET A 32 10.37 -3.01 16.49
CA MET A 32 10.76 -3.45 15.15
C MET A 32 9.87 -2.88 14.06
N TYR A 33 8.55 -2.84 14.27
CA TYR A 33 7.64 -2.25 13.29
C TYR A 33 7.81 -0.73 13.17
N ALA A 34 8.07 -0.01 14.27
CA ALA A 34 8.41 1.41 14.23
C ALA A 34 9.72 1.66 13.46
N SER A 35 10.73 0.80 13.63
CA SER A 35 11.98 0.88 12.87
C SER A 35 11.73 0.65 11.36
N GLN A 36 10.90 -0.33 11.01
CA GLN A 36 10.49 -0.56 9.62
C GLN A 36 9.75 0.64 9.01
N LEU A 37 8.88 1.31 9.78
CA LEU A 37 8.20 2.52 9.30
C LEU A 37 9.19 3.65 8.98
N ILE A 38 10.24 3.81 9.79
CA ILE A 38 11.30 4.80 9.57
C ILE A 38 12.11 4.45 8.31
N GLU A 39 12.45 3.17 8.11
CA GLU A 39 13.13 2.68 6.91
C GLU A 39 12.28 2.89 5.64
N ASP A 40 10.97 2.68 5.74
CA ASP A 40 10.01 2.91 4.66
C ASP A 40 9.76 4.42 4.39
N GLY A 41 10.49 5.32 5.05
CA GLY A 41 10.43 6.78 4.84
C GLY A 41 9.33 7.49 5.62
N ILE A 42 8.59 6.78 6.48
CA ILE A 42 7.53 7.36 7.31
C ILE A 42 8.14 7.91 8.59
N LYS A 43 8.22 9.23 8.68
CA LYS A 43 8.71 9.94 9.86
C LYS A 43 7.52 10.45 10.70
N GLU A 44 7.76 10.64 11.99
CA GLU A 44 6.83 11.29 12.93
C GLU A 44 5.58 10.50 13.37
N VAL A 45 5.56 9.17 13.24
CA VAL A 45 4.45 8.38 13.82
C VAL A 45 4.61 8.26 15.34
N PRO A 46 3.61 8.66 16.15
CA PRO A 46 3.67 8.51 17.60
C PRO A 46 3.75 7.03 18.01
N LEU A 47 4.73 6.67 18.85
CA LEU A 47 4.90 5.30 19.36
C LEU A 47 3.65 4.74 20.05
N ALA A 48 2.83 5.61 20.65
CA ALA A 48 1.55 5.25 21.25
C ALA A 48 0.56 4.68 20.20
N GLU A 49 0.50 5.30 19.02
CA GLU A 49 -0.35 4.83 17.93
C GLU A 49 0.16 3.53 17.32
N VAL A 50 1.48 3.41 17.15
CA VAL A 50 2.10 2.16 16.66
C VAL A 50 1.78 1.02 17.62
N ARG A 51 1.88 1.27 18.94
CA ARG A 51 1.55 0.29 19.96
C ARG A 51 0.09 -0.18 19.88
N LEU A 52 -0.86 0.74 19.76
CA LEU A 52 -2.28 0.40 19.63
C LEU A 52 -2.53 -0.43 18.38
N TYR A 53 -1.92 -0.03 17.25
CA TYR A 53 -2.04 -0.74 15.99
C TYR A 53 -1.54 -2.18 16.07
N VAL A 54 -0.32 -2.36 16.57
CA VAL A 54 0.30 -3.68 16.75
C VAL A 54 -0.52 -4.54 17.73
N TYR A 55 -1.03 -3.95 18.80
CA TYR A 55 -1.84 -4.66 19.78
C TYR A 55 -3.14 -5.22 19.21
N GLU A 56 -3.85 -4.45 18.38
CA GLU A 56 -5.05 -4.93 17.68
C GLU A 56 -4.73 -6.08 16.73
N TYR A 57 -3.59 -6.05 16.04
CA TYR A 57 -3.14 -7.18 15.23
C TYR A 57 -2.83 -8.41 16.07
N ILE A 58 -2.10 -8.29 17.18
CA ILE A 58 -1.85 -9.41 18.10
C ILE A 58 -3.16 -10.03 18.58
N ARG A 59 -4.15 -9.21 18.98
CA ARG A 59 -5.49 -9.70 19.36
C ARG A 59 -6.17 -10.48 18.24
N ARG A 60 -6.16 -9.94 17.02
CA ARG A 60 -6.74 -10.61 15.85
C ARG A 60 -6.04 -11.93 15.55
N MET A 61 -4.71 -11.97 15.64
CA MET A 61 -3.90 -13.18 15.42
C MET A 61 -4.13 -14.25 16.51
N LEU A 62 -4.31 -13.84 17.76
CA LEU A 62 -4.72 -14.76 18.84
C LEU A 62 -6.08 -15.39 18.55
N LYS A 63 -7.04 -14.57 18.07
CA LYS A 63 -8.40 -15.05 17.72
C LYS A 63 -8.40 -15.99 16.51
N SER A 64 -7.51 -15.77 15.53
CA SER A 64 -7.38 -16.67 14.38
C SER A 64 -6.62 -17.96 14.71
N GLY A 65 -5.88 -18.00 15.83
CA GLY A 65 -5.03 -19.12 16.22
C GLY A 65 -3.62 -19.07 15.60
N TRP A 66 -3.27 -17.97 14.93
CA TRP A 66 -1.96 -17.81 14.30
C TRP A 66 -0.86 -17.45 15.31
N VAL A 67 -1.22 -16.72 16.37
CA VAL A 67 -0.34 -16.43 17.51
C VAL A 67 -0.91 -17.14 18.73
N THR A 68 -0.02 -17.65 19.59
CA THR A 68 -0.39 -18.25 20.87
C THR A 68 0.32 -17.54 22.03
N LEU A 69 -0.27 -17.62 23.22
CA LEU A 69 0.36 -17.13 24.44
C LEU A 69 1.50 -18.07 24.81
N TYR A 70 2.65 -17.50 25.16
CA TYR A 70 3.78 -18.26 25.67
C TYR A 70 3.97 -18.01 27.16
N GLY A 71 3.86 -19.09 27.94
CA GLY A 71 3.90 -19.04 29.40
C GLY A 71 2.58 -18.55 30.02
N GLU A 72 2.65 -18.13 31.27
CA GLU A 72 1.48 -17.65 32.02
C GLU A 72 0.96 -16.31 31.50
N LYS A 73 -0.34 -16.07 31.70
CA LYS A 73 -0.98 -14.82 31.34
C LYS A 73 -0.53 -13.70 32.28
N LYS A 74 0.19 -12.71 31.75
CA LYS A 74 0.73 -11.56 32.49
C LYS A 74 0.06 -10.27 32.05
N LYS A 75 -0.17 -9.35 33.00
CA LYS A 75 -0.73 -8.02 32.69
C LYS A 75 0.25 -7.13 31.91
N ARG A 76 1.56 -7.27 32.18
CA ARG A 76 2.64 -6.54 31.49
C ARG A 76 3.72 -7.52 31.05
N GLY A 77 4.34 -7.25 29.91
CA GLY A 77 5.37 -8.13 29.35
C GLY A 77 4.82 -9.49 28.93
N GLN A 78 3.58 -9.55 28.44
CA GLN A 78 3.03 -10.79 27.89
C GLN A 78 3.90 -11.24 26.71
N VAL A 79 4.31 -12.50 26.77
CA VAL A 79 5.08 -13.14 25.72
C VAL A 79 4.15 -13.92 24.82
N TYR A 80 4.40 -13.82 23.52
CA TYR A 80 3.66 -14.45 22.46
C TYR A 80 4.60 -15.32 21.64
N ARG A 81 4.07 -16.36 21.01
CA ARG A 81 4.78 -17.18 20.05
C ARG A 81 4.02 -17.19 18.73
N LEU A 82 4.72 -16.89 17.65
CA LEU A 82 4.18 -17.03 16.30
C LEU A 82 4.16 -18.52 15.96
N GLY A 83 2.97 -19.05 15.67
CA GLY A 83 2.80 -20.43 15.20
C GLY A 83 2.91 -20.54 13.69
N GLY A 84 2.67 -21.74 13.17
CA GLY A 84 2.38 -21.92 11.76
C GLY A 84 1.08 -21.22 11.37
N LEU A 85 0.98 -20.79 10.11
CA LEU A 85 -0.26 -20.27 9.57
C LEU A 85 -1.32 -21.38 9.57
N PRO A 86 -2.49 -21.22 10.22
CA PRO A 86 -3.52 -22.25 10.20
C PRO A 86 -3.98 -22.56 8.77
N SER A 87 -4.16 -23.84 8.44
CA SER A 87 -4.51 -24.30 7.08
C SER A 87 -5.85 -23.77 6.57
N ASP A 88 -6.73 -23.36 7.49
CA ASP A 88 -8.03 -22.77 7.22
C ASP A 88 -8.00 -21.24 7.21
N LEU A 89 -6.83 -20.61 7.39
CA LEU A 89 -6.64 -19.17 7.36
C LEU A 89 -6.04 -18.73 6.03
N GLU A 90 -6.68 -17.77 5.36
CA GLU A 90 -6.20 -17.15 4.13
C GLU A 90 -5.74 -15.72 4.41
N LEU A 91 -4.47 -15.43 4.16
CA LEU A 91 -3.89 -14.12 4.39
C LEU A 91 -4.16 -13.20 3.21
N GLU A 92 -4.53 -11.97 3.52
CA GLU A 92 -4.54 -10.87 2.57
C GLU A 92 -3.59 -9.78 3.08
N LEU A 93 -2.58 -9.46 2.28
CA LEU A 93 -1.64 -8.39 2.59
C LEU A 93 -2.16 -7.07 2.02
N ILE A 94 -2.24 -6.04 2.85
CA ILE A 94 -2.66 -4.69 2.44
C ILE A 94 -1.61 -3.64 2.79
N VAL A 95 -1.68 -2.50 2.12
CA VAL A 95 -0.90 -1.31 2.51
C VAL A 95 -1.38 -0.83 3.87
N GLY A 96 -0.43 -0.73 4.81
CA GLY A 96 -0.63 -0.30 6.18
C GLY A 96 -1.33 1.04 6.33
N LYS A 97 -1.92 1.30 7.50
CA LYS A 97 -2.57 2.61 7.75
C LYS A 97 -1.57 3.76 7.69
N PHE A 98 -0.32 3.51 8.10
CA PHE A 98 0.75 4.51 8.14
C PHE A 98 1.34 4.75 6.74
N HIS A 99 1.42 3.70 5.91
CA HIS A 99 1.83 3.81 4.51
C HIS A 99 0.80 4.48 3.61
N ARG A 100 -0.46 4.55 4.05
CA ARG A 100 -1.52 5.29 3.37
C ARG A 100 -1.40 6.80 3.50
N GLN A 101 -0.59 7.30 4.45
CA GLN A 101 -0.38 8.72 4.72
C GLN A 101 0.86 9.30 4.03
N LEU A 102 1.67 8.47 3.35
CA LEU A 102 2.73 8.95 2.46
C LEU A 102 2.11 9.55 1.19
N PRO A 103 2.60 10.70 0.70
CA PRO A 103 2.56 10.98 -0.74
C PRO A 103 3.37 9.86 -1.40
N ALA A 104 2.69 9.01 -2.17
CA ALA A 104 3.20 7.75 -2.67
C ALA A 104 4.59 7.87 -3.31
N CYS A 105 5.63 7.46 -2.58
CA CYS A 105 6.94 7.17 -3.13
C CYS A 105 7.10 5.65 -3.22
N LYS A 106 6.92 5.19 -4.46
CA LYS A 106 7.43 3.97 -5.09
C LYS A 106 8.22 3.01 -4.18
N ALA A 107 7.68 1.82 -3.96
CA ALA A 107 8.46 0.61 -3.75
C ALA A 107 7.68 -0.59 -4.30
N ASP A 108 8.11 -1.04 -5.48
CA ASP A 108 7.87 -2.37 -6.01
C ASP A 108 8.09 -3.42 -4.91
N LEU A 109 7.18 -4.39 -4.80
CA LEU A 109 7.44 -5.78 -4.41
C LEU A 109 6.09 -6.53 -4.39
N ALA A 110 5.57 -6.79 -5.58
CA ALA A 110 4.53 -7.80 -5.79
C ALA A 110 5.21 -9.17 -5.95
N VAL A 111 5.30 -9.94 -4.86
CA VAL A 111 5.47 -11.39 -4.95
C VAL A 111 4.08 -12.00 -4.99
N ASN A 112 3.63 -12.32 -6.20
CA ASN A 112 2.41 -13.06 -6.48
C ASN A 112 2.61 -14.54 -6.13
N LEU A 113 1.67 -15.13 -5.39
CA LEU A 113 1.39 -16.56 -5.53
C LEU A 113 -0.13 -16.83 -5.55
N HIS A 114 -0.61 -17.05 -6.78
CA HIS A 114 -1.79 -17.80 -7.21
C HIS A 114 -3.14 -17.61 -6.51
N ARG A 115 -4.08 -16.94 -7.21
CA ARG A 115 -5.34 -17.58 -7.69
C ARG A 115 -6.09 -16.77 -8.76
N ASN A 116 -6.57 -17.49 -9.77
CA ASN A 116 -7.59 -17.15 -10.79
C ASN A 116 -7.23 -16.07 -11.84
N ASN A 117 -6.91 -16.56 -13.05
CA ASN A 117 -6.51 -15.77 -14.22
C ASN A 117 -7.54 -14.74 -14.73
N SER A 118 -8.80 -14.77 -14.33
CA SER A 118 -9.77 -13.72 -14.72
C SER A 118 -9.84 -12.57 -13.70
N SER A 119 -9.70 -12.87 -12.39
CA SER A 119 -9.59 -11.84 -11.34
C SER A 119 -8.28 -11.08 -11.46
N SER A 120 -7.18 -11.77 -11.73
CA SER A 120 -5.85 -11.13 -11.79
C SER A 120 -5.71 -10.10 -12.90
N HIS A 121 -6.40 -10.28 -14.03
CA HIS A 121 -6.32 -9.35 -15.17
C HIS A 121 -7.18 -8.11 -14.91
N VAL A 122 -8.35 -8.29 -14.29
CA VAL A 122 -9.20 -7.19 -13.84
C VAL A 122 -8.48 -6.38 -12.76
N ASP A 123 -7.87 -7.03 -11.78
CA ASP A 123 -7.10 -6.37 -10.73
C ASP A 123 -5.87 -5.63 -11.29
N ALA A 124 -5.18 -6.22 -12.27
CA ALA A 124 -4.06 -5.57 -12.97
C ALA A 124 -4.51 -4.33 -13.76
N LEU A 125 -5.65 -4.39 -14.47
CA LEU A 125 -6.20 -3.26 -15.20
C LEU A 125 -6.64 -2.13 -14.26
N HIS A 126 -7.20 -2.43 -13.09
CA HIS A 126 -7.48 -1.41 -12.07
C HIS A 126 -6.19 -0.76 -11.53
N GLY A 127 -5.12 -1.56 -11.36
CA GLY A 127 -3.80 -1.05 -11.01
C GLY A 127 -3.26 -0.07 -12.06
N GLN A 128 -3.29 -0.46 -13.34
CA GLN A 128 -2.88 0.39 -14.46
C GLN A 128 -3.70 1.68 -14.55
N LEU A 129 -5.01 1.61 -14.30
CA LEU A 129 -5.89 2.77 -14.35
C LEU A 129 -5.52 3.80 -13.26
N LYS A 130 -5.14 3.32 -12.06
CA LYS A 130 -4.64 4.17 -10.98
C LYS A 130 -3.29 4.82 -11.30
N GLU A 131 -2.39 4.11 -11.95
CA GLU A 131 -1.10 4.67 -12.41
C GLU A 131 -1.33 5.75 -13.48
N LEU A 132 -2.17 5.46 -14.48
CA LEU A 132 -2.53 6.40 -15.53
C LEU A 132 -3.23 7.66 -14.98
N GLU A 133 -4.09 7.51 -13.97
CA GLU A 133 -4.74 8.64 -13.29
C GLU A 133 -3.72 9.56 -12.63
N LEU A 134 -2.75 8.99 -11.89
CA LEU A 134 -1.70 9.76 -11.23
C LEU A 134 -0.81 10.51 -12.24
N ASP A 135 -0.37 9.83 -13.30
CA ASP A 135 0.46 10.44 -14.34
C ASP A 135 -0.32 11.53 -15.10
N MET A 136 -1.60 11.31 -15.37
CA MET A 136 -2.48 12.30 -16.00
C MET A 136 -2.58 13.56 -15.17
N HIS A 137 -2.83 13.44 -13.86
CA HIS A 137 -2.90 14.59 -12.96
C HIS A 137 -1.58 15.34 -12.87
N ALA A 138 -0.44 14.63 -12.83
CA ALA A 138 0.87 15.27 -12.85
C ALA A 138 1.08 16.08 -14.15
N SER A 139 0.79 15.50 -15.31
CA SER A 139 0.92 16.17 -16.61
C SER A 139 -0.04 17.36 -16.77
N MET A 140 -1.25 17.26 -16.23
CA MET A 140 -2.20 18.38 -16.20
C MET A 140 -1.71 19.53 -15.30
N GLY A 141 -1.14 19.19 -14.14
CA GLY A 141 -0.54 20.17 -13.24
C GLY A 141 0.62 20.94 -13.87
N GLU A 142 1.44 20.27 -14.72
CA GLU A 142 2.47 20.95 -15.51
C GLU A 142 1.86 21.97 -16.49
N VAL A 143 0.79 21.59 -17.22
CA VAL A 143 0.08 22.50 -18.14
C VAL A 143 -0.47 23.71 -17.39
N GLU A 144 -1.15 23.49 -16.27
CA GLU A 144 -1.69 24.55 -15.41
C GLU A 144 -0.58 25.49 -14.92
N ARG A 145 0.53 24.92 -14.42
CA ARG A 145 1.66 25.71 -13.92
C ARG A 145 2.34 26.52 -15.02
N TYR A 146 2.51 25.96 -16.22
CA TYR A 146 3.08 26.70 -17.35
C TYR A 146 2.17 27.85 -17.79
N ASN A 147 0.86 27.63 -17.88
CA ASN A 147 -0.10 28.71 -18.21
C ASN A 147 -0.05 29.84 -17.17
N LEU A 148 0.02 29.50 -15.87
CA LEU A 148 0.12 30.47 -14.80
C LEU A 148 1.43 31.27 -14.90
N LEU A 149 2.58 30.59 -15.04
CA LEU A 149 3.89 31.24 -15.18
C LEU A 149 3.96 32.17 -16.41
N MET A 150 3.34 31.79 -17.53
CA MET A 150 3.25 32.63 -18.73
C MET A 150 2.34 33.85 -18.56
N THR A 151 1.45 33.82 -17.56
CA THR A 151 0.57 34.93 -17.18
C THR A 151 1.27 35.85 -16.19
N GLU A 152 1.93 35.30 -15.17
CA GLU A 152 2.67 36.03 -14.13
C GLU A 152 3.95 36.66 -14.67
N ILE A 153 4.66 35.98 -15.58
CA ILE A 153 5.94 36.40 -16.13
C ILE A 153 5.89 36.31 -17.67
N PRO A 154 5.37 37.34 -18.36
CA PRO A 154 5.18 37.32 -19.81
C PRO A 154 6.45 37.07 -20.63
N GLU A 155 7.61 37.43 -20.10
CA GLU A 155 8.93 37.20 -20.72
C GLU A 155 9.25 35.71 -20.94
N LEU A 156 8.65 34.82 -20.14
CA LEU A 156 8.84 33.39 -20.25
C LEU A 156 8.01 32.74 -21.37
N ARG A 157 7.09 33.48 -22.01
CA ARG A 157 6.16 32.92 -23.00
C ARG A 157 6.84 32.22 -24.16
N THR A 158 7.91 32.79 -24.69
CA THR A 158 8.67 32.20 -25.80
C THR A 158 9.41 30.94 -25.37
N LYS A 159 9.92 30.90 -24.13
CA LYS A 159 10.68 29.77 -23.58
C LYS A 159 9.78 28.61 -23.13
N LEU A 160 8.58 28.90 -22.63
CA LEU A 160 7.66 27.89 -22.07
C LEU A 160 6.67 27.33 -23.10
N LYS A 161 6.60 27.89 -24.32
CA LYS A 161 5.66 27.45 -25.36
C LYS A 161 5.85 25.99 -25.75
N GLU A 162 7.10 25.56 -25.95
CA GLU A 162 7.43 24.18 -26.31
C GLU A 162 7.17 23.20 -25.14
N PRO A 163 7.68 23.44 -23.92
CA PRO A 163 7.33 22.61 -22.75
C PRO A 163 5.82 22.49 -22.49
N LEU A 164 5.07 23.58 -22.66
CA LEU A 164 3.61 23.61 -22.53
C LEU A 164 2.95 22.68 -23.55
N GLU A 165 3.35 22.76 -24.82
CA GLU A 165 2.79 21.92 -25.88
C GLU A 165 3.11 20.44 -25.64
N SER A 166 4.33 20.12 -25.24
CA SER A 166 4.72 18.75 -24.86
C SER A 166 3.94 18.24 -23.65
N ALA A 167 3.65 19.09 -22.65
CA ALA A 167 2.83 18.70 -21.49
C ALA A 167 1.36 18.48 -21.88
N ARG A 168 0.81 19.29 -22.81
CA ARG A 168 -0.54 19.10 -23.37
C ARG A 168 -0.65 17.80 -24.15
N GLU A 169 0.32 17.51 -25.01
CA GLU A 169 0.36 16.27 -25.79
C GLU A 169 0.42 15.04 -24.88
N ARG A 170 1.29 15.08 -23.85
CA ARG A 170 1.38 14.02 -22.83
C ARG A 170 0.06 13.80 -22.10
N SER A 171 -0.58 14.86 -21.61
CA SER A 171 -1.88 14.76 -20.92
C SER A 171 -2.97 14.16 -21.84
N SER A 172 -2.99 14.54 -23.12
CA SER A 172 -3.97 14.03 -24.09
C SER A 172 -3.77 12.54 -24.36
N LYS A 173 -2.52 12.09 -24.48
CA LYS A 173 -2.17 10.67 -24.61
C LYS A 173 -2.58 9.87 -23.38
N LEU A 174 -2.27 10.36 -22.18
CA LEU A 174 -2.63 9.72 -20.91
C LEU A 174 -4.15 9.55 -20.76
N ILE A 175 -4.94 10.58 -21.09
CA ILE A 175 -6.41 10.50 -21.12
C ILE A 175 -6.89 9.41 -22.08
N GLY A 176 -6.27 9.32 -23.27
CA GLY A 176 -6.59 8.28 -24.26
C GLY A 176 -6.33 6.88 -23.73
N HIS A 177 -5.16 6.66 -23.11
CA HIS A 177 -4.82 5.39 -22.47
C HIS A 177 -5.76 5.04 -21.32
N PHE A 178 -6.06 6.00 -20.44
CA PHE A 178 -7.00 5.84 -19.32
C PHE A 178 -8.36 5.34 -19.82
N ARG A 179 -8.94 6.01 -20.83
CA ARG A 179 -10.23 5.63 -21.42
C ARG A 179 -10.20 4.25 -22.06
N ALA A 180 -9.11 3.88 -22.72
CA ALA A 180 -8.97 2.56 -23.33
C ALA A 180 -9.01 1.43 -22.28
N VAL A 181 -8.32 1.62 -21.15
CA VAL A 181 -8.31 0.66 -20.03
C VAL A 181 -9.67 0.63 -19.32
N GLU A 182 -10.28 1.80 -19.08
CA GLU A 182 -11.61 1.92 -18.47
C GLU A 182 -12.68 1.20 -19.30
N ASN A 183 -12.71 1.43 -20.61
CA ASN A 183 -13.64 0.77 -21.53
C ASN A 183 -13.43 -0.76 -21.55
N THR A 184 -12.18 -1.21 -21.50
CA THR A 184 -11.84 -2.63 -21.42
C THR A 184 -12.40 -3.26 -20.15
N LEU A 185 -12.27 -2.59 -19.00
CA LEU A 185 -12.86 -3.03 -17.74
C LEU A 185 -14.39 -3.05 -17.79
N GLN A 186 -15.03 -2.08 -18.45
CA GLN A 186 -16.48 -2.10 -18.63
C GLN A 186 -16.95 -3.29 -19.48
N ILE A 187 -16.25 -3.60 -20.57
CA ILE A 187 -16.54 -4.76 -21.43
C ILE A 187 -16.44 -6.06 -20.62
N LEU A 188 -15.36 -6.23 -19.84
CA LEU A 188 -15.13 -7.41 -19.00
C LEU A 188 -16.16 -7.60 -17.87
N ARG A 189 -16.84 -6.52 -17.45
CA ARG A 189 -17.92 -6.58 -16.44
C ARG A 189 -19.29 -6.91 -17.06
N ALA A 190 -19.47 -6.70 -18.36
CA ALA A 190 -20.71 -6.95 -19.07
C ALA A 190 -20.82 -8.38 -19.66
N THR A 191 -19.70 -9.11 -19.70
CA THR A 191 -19.58 -10.54 -20.05
C THR A 191 -19.72 -11.45 -18.84
#